data_AF-A0A3M1CTC4-F1
#
_entry.id   AF-A0A3M1CTC4-F1
#
_cell.length_a   1.000
_cell.length_b   1.000
_cell.length_c   1.000
_cell.angle_alpha   90.00
_cell.angle_beta   90.00
_cell.angle_gamma   90.00
#
_symmetry.space_group_name_H-M   'P 1'
#
loop_
_entity.id
_entity.type
_entity.pdbx_description
1 polymer ?
#
loop_
_entity_poly.entity_id
_entity_poly.type
_entity_poly.pdbx_seq_one_letter_code
_entity_poly.pdbx_strand_id
1 'polypeptide(L)'
;MTVTVDANENVVYEGRVPELMRSQLLQTSSFEEKEEFRLLRRLLRLVAPLNLHDPSGPEFSADNCRTVHDVIRYVHEMTVREMVSGPQWRRHKGLTPRELEFGVPLDLVVIDIGGGVREGAGKKIRHEELRCGPLLSLLESLARPGVWVTGPALLDLRGLMASSTRTPALTSPVAVMPERNVALVTSDSLCLNLKLGYHYNLVDCRASENPVENYVYFRFAGGVTELERRCRRARLLAMILEHYDFVVETSSDLVIGRLRNAGRERVNKIMYMLGRLIGYTRQLDIYLQNDRRVEECYRSFLDGRTAADLTANGGNDGKG
;
A
#
# COMPACT_ATOMS: atom_id res chain seq x y z
N MET A 1 -43.90 14.13 2.01
CA MET A 1 -43.76 14.32 0.55
C MET A 1 -43.09 13.07 0.01
N THR A 2 -43.72 12.38 -0.94
CA THR A 2 -43.15 11.19 -1.59
C THR A 2 -42.55 11.62 -2.92
N VAL A 3 -41.38 11.10 -3.26
CA VAL A 3 -40.69 11.40 -4.53
C VAL A 3 -40.12 10.11 -5.12
N THR A 4 -39.94 10.06 -6.43
CA THR A 4 -39.27 8.97 -7.15
C THR A 4 -37.98 9.51 -7.75
N VAL A 5 -36.86 8.83 -7.51
CA VAL A 5 -35.53 9.23 -8.01
C VAL A 5 -35.12 8.27 -9.12
N ASP A 6 -34.95 8.78 -10.33
CA ASP A 6 -34.39 8.04 -11.45
C ASP A 6 -32.88 8.32 -11.54
N ALA A 7 -32.07 7.33 -11.13
CA ALA A 7 -30.62 7.44 -11.14
C ALA A 7 -29.99 7.24 -12.54
N ASN A 8 -30.74 6.71 -13.51
CA ASN A 8 -30.25 6.54 -14.87
C ASN A 8 -30.28 7.86 -15.64
N GLU A 9 -31.36 8.63 -15.48
CA GLU A 9 -31.56 9.91 -16.15
C GLU A 9 -31.23 11.13 -15.26
N ASN A 10 -30.88 10.90 -13.98
CA ASN A 10 -30.63 11.93 -12.96
C ASN A 10 -31.81 12.91 -12.76
N VAL A 11 -33.04 12.38 -12.74
CA VAL A 11 -34.27 13.16 -12.58
C VAL A 11 -35.00 12.78 -11.29
N VAL A 12 -35.56 13.78 -10.60
CA VAL A 12 -36.42 13.59 -9.41
C VAL A 12 -37.86 13.94 -9.78
N TYR A 13 -38.75 12.98 -9.62
CA TYR A 13 -40.18 13.13 -9.87
C TYR A 13 -40.93 13.35 -8.55
N GLU A 14 -41.91 14.24 -8.57
CA GLU A 14 -42.85 14.39 -7.47
C GLU A 14 -43.81 13.20 -7.44
N GLY A 15 -44.02 12.64 -6.24
CA GLY A 15 -44.86 11.47 -6.05
C GLY A 15 -44.19 10.15 -6.39
N ARG A 16 -44.98 9.08 -6.39
CA ARG A 16 -44.55 7.73 -6.75
C ARG A 16 -44.84 7.52 -8.24
N VAL A 17 -43.82 7.16 -9.02
CA VAL A 17 -43.95 6.86 -10.47
C VAL A 17 -43.86 5.34 -10.69
N PRO A 18 -44.99 4.61 -10.76
CA PRO A 18 -45.00 3.14 -10.80
C PRO A 18 -44.32 2.55 -12.05
N GLU A 19 -44.31 3.27 -13.16
CA GLU A 19 -43.76 2.85 -14.45
C GLU A 19 -42.24 2.67 -14.36
N LEU A 20 -41.55 3.63 -13.73
CA LEU A 20 -40.09 3.57 -13.50
C LEU A 20 -39.73 2.41 -12.56
N MET A 21 -40.53 2.22 -11.50
CA MET A 21 -40.34 1.12 -10.56
C MET A 21 -40.51 -0.25 -11.26
N ARG A 22 -41.51 -0.39 -12.13
CA ARG A 22 -41.74 -1.63 -12.91
C ARG A 22 -40.64 -1.88 -13.93
N SER A 23 -40.19 -0.84 -14.64
CA SER A 23 -39.09 -0.93 -15.61
C SER A 23 -37.80 -1.44 -14.95
N GLN A 24 -37.45 -0.89 -13.78
CA GLN A 24 -36.24 -1.27 -13.06
C GLN A 24 -36.28 -2.71 -12.53
N LEU A 25 -37.46 -3.17 -12.07
CA LEU A 25 -37.66 -4.56 -11.66
C LEU A 25 -37.42 -5.56 -12.82
N LEU A 26 -37.90 -5.23 -14.02
CA LEU A 26 -37.75 -6.08 -15.20
C LEU A 26 -36.31 -6.11 -15.73
N GLN A 27 -35.58 -5.00 -15.65
CA GLN A 27 -34.18 -4.93 -16.06
C GLN A 27 -33.25 -5.68 -15.10
N THR A 28 -33.49 -5.57 -13.78
CA THR A 28 -32.64 -6.19 -12.76
C THR A 28 -32.74 -7.72 -12.80
N SER A 29 -33.95 -8.26 -12.94
CA SER A 29 -34.16 -9.72 -13.05
C SER A 29 -33.48 -10.30 -14.29
N SER A 30 -33.51 -9.57 -15.42
CA SER A 30 -32.90 -10.03 -16.67
C SER A 30 -31.36 -10.15 -16.57
N PHE A 31 -30.69 -9.24 -15.85
CA PHE A 31 -29.23 -9.22 -15.79
C PHE A 31 -28.63 -10.37 -14.97
N GLU A 32 -29.21 -10.68 -13.81
CA GLU A 32 -28.72 -11.79 -12.96
C GLU A 32 -29.00 -13.18 -13.55
N GLU A 33 -29.95 -13.26 -14.49
CA GLU A 33 -30.28 -14.48 -15.22
C GLU A 33 -29.36 -14.74 -16.41
N LYS A 34 -28.61 -13.73 -16.87
CA LYS A 34 -27.65 -13.88 -17.97
C LYS A 34 -26.59 -14.93 -17.64
N GLU A 35 -26.26 -15.72 -18.65
CA GLU A 35 -25.29 -16.81 -18.52
C GLU A 35 -23.92 -16.28 -18.08
N GLU A 36 -23.50 -15.15 -18.64
CA GLU A 36 -22.23 -14.49 -18.34
C GLU A 36 -22.15 -14.04 -16.88
N PHE A 37 -23.23 -13.46 -16.35
CA PHE A 37 -23.29 -13.05 -14.94
C PHE A 37 -23.20 -14.25 -14.01
N ARG A 38 -23.97 -15.31 -14.28
CA ARG A 38 -23.94 -16.55 -13.48
C ARG A 38 -22.57 -17.22 -13.55
N LEU A 39 -21.93 -17.22 -14.72
CA LEU A 39 -20.59 -17.75 -14.92
C LEU A 39 -19.56 -16.95 -14.11
N LEU A 40 -19.53 -15.63 -14.25
CA LEU A 40 -18.63 -14.75 -13.50
C LEU A 40 -18.85 -14.90 -11.99
N ARG A 41 -20.10 -14.97 -11.52
CA ARG A 41 -20.42 -15.18 -10.10
C ARG A 41 -19.93 -16.53 -9.57
N ARG A 42 -19.98 -17.61 -10.38
CA ARG A 42 -19.41 -18.91 -10.02
C ARG A 42 -17.88 -18.85 -9.97
N LEU A 43 -17.25 -18.23 -10.97
CA LEU A 43 -15.79 -18.05 -11.01
C LEU A 43 -15.28 -17.22 -9.84
N LEU A 44 -15.97 -16.14 -9.48
CA LEU A 44 -15.60 -15.29 -8.35
C LEU A 44 -15.50 -16.05 -7.04
N ARG A 45 -16.32 -17.09 -6.82
CA ARG A 45 -16.23 -17.95 -5.62
C ARG A 45 -14.95 -18.79 -5.56
N LEU A 46 -14.34 -19.09 -6.71
CA LEU A 46 -13.09 -19.83 -6.82
C LEU A 46 -11.87 -18.93 -6.92
N VAL A 47 -12.07 -17.62 -7.13
CA VAL A 47 -10.98 -16.65 -7.32
C VAL A 47 -10.81 -15.76 -6.11
N ALA A 48 -11.87 -15.11 -5.62
CA ALA A 48 -11.76 -14.00 -4.68
C ALA A 48 -11.54 -14.38 -3.21
N PRO A 49 -12.24 -15.39 -2.63
CA PRO A 49 -12.14 -15.66 -1.19
C PRO A 49 -10.71 -16.04 -0.81
N LEU A 50 -10.23 -15.50 0.30
CA LEU A 50 -9.01 -15.96 0.96
C LEU A 50 -9.40 -16.80 2.18
N ASN A 51 -8.90 -18.01 2.27
CA ASN A 51 -9.09 -18.95 3.38
C ASN A 51 -7.78 -19.15 4.17
N LEU A 52 -6.62 -18.90 3.56
CA LEU A 52 -5.31 -18.98 4.20
C LEU A 52 -4.90 -17.68 4.90
N HIS A 53 -5.42 -17.46 6.11
CA HIS A 53 -5.22 -16.20 6.84
C HIS A 53 -3.90 -16.17 7.65
N ASP A 54 -3.72 -17.14 8.53
CA ASP A 54 -2.60 -17.21 9.47
C ASP A 54 -1.44 -18.01 8.86
N PRO A 55 -0.33 -17.38 8.48
CA PRO A 55 0.82 -18.10 7.93
C PRO A 55 1.42 -19.08 8.94
N SER A 56 1.41 -18.77 10.24
CA SER A 56 2.03 -19.60 11.27
C SER A 56 1.15 -20.77 11.72
N GLY A 57 -0.11 -20.80 11.30
CA GLY A 57 -1.07 -21.83 11.66
C GLY A 57 -0.89 -23.15 10.90
N PRO A 58 -1.31 -24.29 11.48
CA PRO A 58 -1.21 -25.60 10.84
C PRO A 58 -2.06 -25.73 9.57
N GLU A 59 -3.10 -24.90 9.45
CA GLU A 59 -3.97 -24.86 8.27
C GLU A 59 -3.32 -24.18 7.06
N PHE A 60 -2.17 -23.51 7.23
CA PHE A 60 -1.45 -22.85 6.14
C PHE A 60 -0.62 -23.85 5.34
N SER A 61 -1.29 -24.62 4.48
CA SER A 61 -0.68 -25.68 3.67
C SER A 61 -1.14 -25.60 2.21
N ALA A 62 -0.36 -26.23 1.32
CA ALA A 62 -0.71 -26.34 -0.09
C ALA A 62 -2.04 -27.10 -0.29
N ASP A 63 -2.26 -28.16 0.50
CA ASP A 63 -3.46 -28.99 0.46
C ASP A 63 -4.74 -28.23 0.85
N ASN A 64 -4.58 -27.15 1.62
CA ASN A 64 -5.69 -26.30 2.06
C ASN A 64 -5.97 -25.11 1.11
N CYS A 65 -5.28 -25.00 -0.03
CA CYS A 65 -5.59 -23.99 -1.03
C CYS A 65 -6.91 -24.32 -1.75
N ARG A 66 -7.95 -23.51 -1.56
CA ARG A 66 -9.29 -23.73 -2.17
C ARG A 66 -9.61 -22.77 -3.31
N THR A 67 -8.91 -21.64 -3.36
CA THR A 67 -9.12 -20.59 -4.36
C THR A 67 -7.81 -20.18 -5.02
N VAL A 68 -7.90 -19.45 -6.14
CA VAL A 68 -6.71 -18.83 -6.76
C VAL A 68 -6.02 -17.86 -5.80
N HIS A 69 -6.78 -17.13 -4.99
CA HIS A 69 -6.22 -16.24 -3.97
C HIS A 69 -5.44 -17.02 -2.89
N ASP A 70 -5.91 -18.20 -2.48
CA ASP A 70 -5.16 -19.06 -1.57
C ASP A 70 -3.83 -19.53 -2.18
N VAL A 71 -3.83 -19.93 -3.45
CA VAL A 71 -2.59 -20.34 -4.14
C VAL A 71 -1.60 -19.18 -4.19
N ILE A 72 -2.06 -17.98 -4.56
CA ILE A 72 -1.22 -16.78 -4.57
C ILE A 72 -0.67 -16.49 -3.17
N ARG A 73 -1.51 -16.55 -2.13
CA ARG A 73 -1.12 -16.36 -0.72
C ARG A 73 -0.06 -17.36 -0.29
N TYR A 74 -0.28 -18.64 -0.57
CA TYR A 74 0.61 -19.73 -0.17
C TYR A 74 1.96 -19.62 -0.87
N VAL A 75 1.97 -19.46 -2.19
CA VAL A 75 3.22 -19.30 -2.97
C VAL A 75 4.00 -18.08 -2.49
N HIS A 76 3.35 -16.95 -2.21
CA HIS A 76 4.02 -15.77 -1.68
C HIS A 76 4.68 -16.03 -0.32
N GLU A 77 3.92 -16.56 0.65
CA GLU A 77 4.45 -16.84 1.98
C GLU A 77 5.60 -17.86 1.94
N MET A 78 5.46 -18.93 1.15
CA MET A 78 6.53 -19.92 0.98
C MET A 78 7.77 -19.31 0.30
N THR A 79 7.59 -18.41 -0.65
CA THR A 79 8.69 -17.67 -1.29
C THR A 79 9.42 -16.81 -0.26
N VAL A 80 8.69 -16.06 0.57
CA VAL A 80 9.27 -15.24 1.64
C VAL A 80 10.00 -16.11 2.66
N ARG A 81 9.40 -17.22 3.09
CA ARG A 81 10.04 -18.16 4.03
C ARG A 81 11.32 -18.75 3.47
N GLU A 82 11.34 -19.15 2.21
CA GLU A 82 12.54 -19.69 1.58
C GLU A 82 13.61 -18.60 1.43
N MET A 83 13.22 -17.37 1.05
CA MET A 83 14.14 -16.22 0.97
C MET A 83 14.76 -15.86 2.33
N VAL A 84 14.01 -15.97 3.42
CA VAL A 84 14.48 -15.59 4.77
C VAL A 84 15.17 -16.75 5.50
N SER A 85 14.64 -17.97 5.39
CA SER A 85 14.95 -19.10 6.27
C SER A 85 15.29 -20.41 5.54
N GLY A 86 15.23 -20.41 4.20
CA GLY A 86 15.45 -21.59 3.35
C GLY A 86 16.85 -22.23 3.45
N PRO A 87 16.99 -23.55 3.66
CA PRO A 87 18.31 -24.17 3.78
C PRO A 87 19.22 -23.99 2.55
N GLN A 88 18.66 -23.63 1.39
CA GLN A 88 19.41 -23.37 0.15
C GLN A 88 20.26 -22.08 0.21
N TRP A 89 19.88 -21.05 0.98
CA TRP A 89 20.71 -19.84 1.12
C TRP A 89 22.02 -20.11 1.87
N ARG A 90 22.07 -21.15 2.73
CA ARG A 90 23.32 -21.55 3.41
C ARG A 90 24.37 -22.08 2.44
N ARG A 91 23.97 -22.57 1.27
CA ARG A 91 24.88 -23.03 0.20
C ARG A 91 25.34 -21.89 -0.71
N HIS A 92 24.52 -20.83 -0.86
CA HIS A 92 24.89 -19.64 -1.62
C HIS A 92 25.54 -18.61 -0.69
N LYS A 93 26.89 -18.58 -0.66
CA LYS A 93 27.67 -17.51 0.00
C LYS A 93 27.22 -16.14 -0.57
N GLY A 94 26.31 -15.44 0.11
CA GLY A 94 25.83 -14.11 -0.31
C GLY A 94 24.42 -13.74 0.17
N LEU A 95 23.48 -14.69 0.21
CA LEU A 95 22.05 -14.45 0.49
C LEU A 95 21.71 -14.40 2.00
N THR A 96 22.56 -13.78 2.81
CA THR A 96 22.34 -13.72 4.26
C THR A 96 21.39 -12.57 4.60
N PRO A 97 20.25 -12.82 5.29
CA PRO A 97 19.40 -11.75 5.79
C PRO A 97 20.14 -10.92 6.85
N ARG A 98 20.02 -9.60 6.76
CA ARG A 98 20.70 -8.64 7.64
C ARG A 98 19.69 -7.65 8.22
N GLU A 99 19.75 -7.41 9.52
CA GLU A 99 18.90 -6.41 10.18
C GLU A 99 19.50 -5.01 9.98
N LEU A 100 18.72 -4.08 9.45
CA LEU A 100 19.15 -2.69 9.30
C LEU A 100 18.96 -1.94 10.62
N GLU A 101 20.08 -1.51 11.21
CA GLU A 101 20.09 -0.55 12.31
C GLU A 101 19.88 0.86 11.74
N PHE A 102 18.72 1.43 12.05
CA PHE A 102 18.29 2.70 11.50
C PHE A 102 17.66 3.60 12.57
N GLY A 103 17.81 4.91 12.41
CA GLY A 103 17.29 5.90 13.38
C GLY A 103 15.75 5.96 13.48
N VAL A 104 15.07 5.25 12.57
CA VAL A 104 13.62 5.11 12.52
C VAL A 104 13.26 3.64 12.74
N PRO A 105 12.24 3.31 13.56
CA PRO A 105 11.86 1.93 13.87
C PRO A 105 11.14 1.25 12.69
N LEU A 106 11.91 0.91 11.65
CA LEU A 106 11.43 0.20 10.47
C LEU A 106 11.38 -1.31 10.64
N ASP A 107 12.18 -1.91 11.53
CA ASP A 107 12.37 -3.38 11.60
C ASP A 107 12.63 -4.00 10.22
N LEU A 108 13.56 -3.40 9.46
CA LEU A 108 13.83 -3.77 8.07
C LEU A 108 14.92 -4.85 8.00
N VAL A 109 14.58 -5.98 7.35
CA VAL A 109 15.53 -7.02 6.97
C VAL A 109 15.98 -6.79 5.53
N VAL A 110 17.28 -6.73 5.29
CA VAL A 110 17.90 -6.57 3.98
C VAL A 110 18.49 -7.90 3.52
N ILE A 111 18.13 -8.32 2.31
CA ILE A 111 18.67 -9.52 1.65
C ILE A 111 19.41 -9.05 0.41
N ASP A 112 20.73 -9.23 0.41
CA ASP A 112 21.58 -8.87 -0.72
C ASP A 112 21.66 -10.02 -1.73
N ILE A 113 21.26 -9.74 -2.97
CA ILE A 113 21.28 -10.69 -4.08
C ILE A 113 22.20 -10.25 -5.23
N GLY A 114 22.89 -9.12 -5.09
CA GLY A 114 23.67 -8.56 -6.19
C GLY A 114 24.50 -7.32 -5.84
N GLY A 115 25.18 -7.33 -4.69
CA GLY A 115 26.12 -6.27 -4.29
C GLY A 115 25.44 -5.02 -3.74
N GLY A 116 24.24 -5.16 -3.16
CA GLY A 116 23.51 -4.09 -2.50
C GLY A 116 24.01 -3.76 -1.09
N VAL A 117 24.87 -4.61 -0.51
CA VAL A 117 25.50 -4.44 0.81
C VAL A 117 27.02 -4.62 0.67
N ARG A 118 27.79 -3.92 1.50
CA ARG A 118 29.25 -4.06 1.53
C ARG A 118 29.65 -5.50 1.86
N GLU A 119 30.64 -6.03 1.14
CA GLU A 119 31.24 -7.33 1.46
C GLU A 119 31.76 -7.39 2.90
N GLY A 120 31.60 -8.55 3.54
CA GLY A 120 32.04 -8.77 4.92
C GLY A 120 31.16 -8.13 5.99
N ALA A 121 30.05 -7.49 5.63
CA ALA A 121 29.09 -6.94 6.60
C ALA A 121 28.57 -8.02 7.57
N GLY A 122 28.17 -7.60 8.77
CA GLY A 122 27.63 -8.48 9.82
C GLY A 122 26.14 -8.80 9.65
N LYS A 123 25.57 -9.53 10.62
CA LYS A 123 24.12 -9.80 10.68
C LYS A 123 23.29 -8.54 10.92
N LYS A 124 23.86 -7.56 11.60
CA LYS A 124 23.30 -6.22 11.74
C LYS A 124 24.14 -5.28 10.89
N ILE A 125 23.47 -4.43 10.12
CA ILE A 125 24.13 -3.48 9.24
C ILE A 125 23.61 -2.08 9.48
N ARG A 126 24.49 -1.09 9.37
CA ARG A 126 24.09 0.32 9.35
C ARG A 126 23.92 0.82 7.91
N HIS A 127 23.28 1.98 7.76
CA HIS A 127 23.04 2.56 6.45
C HIS A 127 24.33 2.82 5.65
N GLU A 128 25.47 3.09 6.28
CA GLU A 128 26.75 3.31 5.57
C GLU A 128 27.27 2.03 4.87
N GLU A 129 26.78 0.87 5.30
CA GLU A 129 27.11 -0.45 4.76
C GLU A 129 26.26 -0.83 3.55
N LEU A 130 25.21 -0.06 3.26
CA LEU A 130 24.43 -0.23 2.04
C LEU A 130 25.19 0.34 0.83
N ARG A 131 24.95 -0.29 -0.31
CA ARG A 131 25.46 0.09 -1.64
C ARG A 131 24.33 0.31 -2.65
N CYS A 132 23.13 -0.21 -2.36
CA CYS A 132 21.93 0.02 -3.17
C CYS A 132 21.54 1.51 -3.13
N GLY A 133 21.81 2.23 -4.22
CA GLY A 133 21.50 3.67 -4.36
C GLY A 133 20.02 4.03 -4.15
N PRO A 134 19.07 3.28 -4.74
CA PRO A 134 17.63 3.48 -4.52
C PRO A 134 17.21 3.36 -3.05
N LEU A 135 17.69 2.33 -2.35
CA LEU A 135 17.35 2.11 -0.93
C LEU A 135 17.94 3.22 -0.05
N LEU A 136 19.20 3.61 -0.30
CA LEU A 136 19.84 4.71 0.41
C LEU A 136 19.05 6.02 0.25
N SER A 137 18.66 6.36 -0.98
CA SER A 137 17.89 7.57 -1.27
C SER A 137 16.55 7.59 -0.54
N LEU A 138 15.85 6.45 -0.53
CA LEU A 138 14.58 6.30 0.18
C LEU A 138 14.78 6.48 1.70
N LEU A 139 15.75 5.76 2.29
CA LEU A 139 16.02 5.83 3.72
C LEU A 139 16.43 7.23 4.16
N GLU A 140 17.28 7.92 3.40
CA GLU A 140 17.73 9.28 3.69
C GLU A 140 16.55 10.23 3.92
N SER A 141 15.59 10.24 2.99
CA SER A 141 14.40 11.08 3.11
C SER A 141 13.49 10.70 4.29
N LEU A 142 13.39 9.40 4.59
CA LEU A 142 12.53 8.87 5.63
C LEU A 142 13.06 9.23 7.03
N ALA A 143 14.38 9.28 7.19
CA ALA A 143 15.04 9.69 8.43
C ALA A 143 15.05 11.20 8.67
N ARG A 144 14.55 12.02 7.73
CA ARG A 144 14.50 13.46 7.93
C ARG A 144 13.63 13.82 9.13
N PRO A 145 14.06 14.77 9.98
CA PRO A 145 13.25 15.27 11.08
C PRO A 145 11.85 15.69 10.60
N GLY A 146 10.82 15.29 11.32
CA GLY A 146 9.41 15.58 11.01
C GLY A 146 8.75 14.66 9.99
N VAL A 147 9.51 13.93 9.16
CA VAL A 147 8.94 12.97 8.19
C VAL A 147 8.40 11.74 8.90
N TRP A 148 9.20 11.15 9.80
CA TRP A 148 8.76 10.06 10.66
C TRP A 148 8.34 10.59 12.03
N VAL A 149 7.03 10.79 12.23
CA VAL A 149 6.48 11.26 13.51
C VAL A 149 6.05 10.07 14.34
N THR A 150 6.73 9.79 15.45
CA THR A 150 6.38 8.71 16.42
C THR A 150 5.44 9.19 17.53
N GLY A 151 5.00 10.45 17.48
CA GLY A 151 4.13 11.02 18.49
C GLY A 151 2.84 10.19 18.67
N PRO A 152 2.28 10.12 19.89
CA PRO A 152 0.99 9.51 20.10
C PRO A 152 -0.02 10.35 19.34
N ALA A 153 -0.41 9.90 18.14
CA ALA A 153 -1.64 10.34 17.56
C ALA A 153 -2.71 10.05 18.62
N LEU A 154 -3.26 11.10 19.23
CA LEU A 154 -4.25 11.06 20.30
C LEU A 154 -5.10 9.80 20.17
N LEU A 155 -4.92 8.90 21.13
CA LEU A 155 -5.52 7.56 21.19
C LEU A 155 -7.00 7.63 20.81
N ASP A 156 -7.30 7.34 19.55
CA ASP A 156 -8.66 7.03 19.13
C ASP A 156 -8.96 5.60 19.56
N LEU A 157 -9.21 5.44 20.86
CA LEU A 157 -9.71 4.19 21.45
C LEU A 157 -10.99 3.71 20.73
N ARG A 158 -11.74 4.62 20.08
CA ARG A 158 -12.91 4.28 19.25
C ARG A 158 -12.52 3.63 17.92
N GLY A 159 -11.50 4.14 17.23
CA GLY A 159 -10.94 3.52 16.02
C GLY A 159 -10.33 2.14 16.27
N LEU A 160 -9.68 1.95 17.43
CA LEU A 160 -9.15 0.65 17.87
C LEU A 160 -10.28 -0.35 18.21
N MET A 161 -11.35 0.09 18.88
CA MET A 161 -12.52 -0.76 19.16
C MET A 161 -13.38 -1.06 17.92
N ALA A 162 -13.40 -0.16 16.94
CA ALA A 162 -14.06 -0.41 15.65
C ALA A 162 -13.24 -1.37 14.74
N SER A 163 -11.97 -1.64 15.10
CA SER A 163 -11.08 -2.59 14.43
C SER A 163 -11.12 -3.99 15.03
N SER A 164 -11.45 -4.17 16.31
CA SER A 164 -11.61 -5.50 16.93
C SER A 164 -12.89 -6.22 16.48
N THR A 165 -13.79 -5.51 15.81
CA THR A 165 -15.09 -6.00 15.34
C THR A 165 -15.20 -6.09 13.81
N ARG A 166 -14.19 -5.63 13.05
CA ARG A 166 -14.20 -5.68 11.58
C ARG A 166 -13.29 -6.77 11.04
N THR A 167 -13.91 -7.82 10.52
CA THR A 167 -13.27 -8.79 9.63
C THR A 167 -12.70 -8.03 8.41
N PRO A 168 -11.43 -8.19 8.04
CA PRO A 168 -10.89 -7.55 6.84
C PRO A 168 -11.74 -7.96 5.64
N ALA A 169 -12.08 -7.00 4.77
CA ALA A 169 -12.89 -7.27 3.59
C ALA A 169 -12.23 -8.38 2.74
N LEU A 170 -13.00 -9.45 2.49
CA LEU A 170 -12.60 -10.71 1.83
C LEU A 170 -12.05 -10.56 0.40
N THR A 171 -11.95 -9.35 -0.12
CA THR A 171 -11.50 -8.99 -1.47
C THR A 171 -10.27 -8.08 -1.50
N SER A 172 -9.71 -7.72 -0.34
CA SER A 172 -8.54 -6.83 -0.31
C SER A 172 -7.26 -7.61 -0.60
N PRO A 173 -6.42 -7.20 -1.59
CA PRO A 173 -5.11 -7.79 -1.88
C PRO A 173 -4.10 -7.70 -0.72
N VAL A 174 -4.49 -7.04 0.36
CA VAL A 174 -3.72 -6.80 1.59
C VAL A 174 -3.38 -8.09 2.33
N ALA A 175 -4.16 -9.14 2.13
CA ALA A 175 -4.06 -10.35 2.93
C ALA A 175 -2.92 -11.29 2.53
N VAL A 176 -2.03 -10.91 1.59
CA VAL A 176 -0.89 -11.70 1.11
C VAL A 176 0.48 -11.25 1.66
N MET A 177 0.58 -10.19 2.45
CA MET A 177 1.89 -9.54 2.70
C MET A 177 2.67 -10.06 3.94
N PRO A 178 4.02 -9.94 3.94
CA PRO A 178 4.92 -10.48 4.97
C PRO A 178 4.71 -9.86 6.36
N GLU A 179 5.04 -10.63 7.41
CA GLU A 179 4.96 -10.15 8.81
C GLU A 179 6.06 -9.15 9.18
N ARG A 180 7.21 -9.22 8.51
CA ARG A 180 8.35 -8.30 8.66
C ARG A 180 8.57 -7.44 7.42
N ASN A 181 9.18 -6.28 7.62
CA ASN A 181 9.61 -5.42 6.53
C ASN A 181 10.86 -6.01 5.87
N VAL A 182 10.85 -6.15 4.54
CA VAL A 182 11.94 -6.80 3.80
C VAL A 182 12.35 -5.95 2.59
N ALA A 183 13.65 -5.80 2.41
CA ALA A 183 14.28 -5.21 1.22
C ALA A 183 15.17 -6.25 0.54
N LEU A 184 14.85 -6.60 -0.70
CA LEU A 184 15.70 -7.35 -1.59
C LEU A 184 16.52 -6.36 -2.42
N VAL A 185 17.85 -6.46 -2.37
CA VAL A 185 18.73 -5.43 -2.96
C VAL A 185 19.81 -6.01 -3.87
N THR A 186 20.08 -5.28 -4.95
CA THR A 186 21.35 -5.32 -5.69
C THR A 186 22.04 -3.96 -5.55
N SER A 187 23.17 -3.77 -6.24
CA SER A 187 23.82 -2.46 -6.35
C SER A 187 22.91 -1.38 -6.99
N ASP A 188 22.00 -1.77 -7.87
CA ASP A 188 21.18 -0.86 -8.70
C ASP A 188 19.67 -1.08 -8.64
N SER A 189 19.19 -2.10 -7.93
CA SER A 189 17.78 -2.50 -7.89
C SER A 189 17.31 -2.74 -6.46
N LEU A 190 16.03 -2.50 -6.21
CA LEU A 190 15.38 -2.65 -4.90
C LEU A 190 13.98 -3.22 -5.09
N CYS A 191 13.66 -4.28 -4.36
CA CYS A 191 12.28 -4.68 -4.09
C CYS A 191 12.02 -4.61 -2.58
N LEU A 192 11.19 -3.65 -2.18
CA LEU A 192 10.90 -3.27 -0.81
C LEU A 192 9.44 -3.56 -0.48
N ASN A 193 9.22 -4.30 0.61
CA ASN A 193 7.90 -4.54 1.19
C ASN A 193 7.87 -3.97 2.61
N LEU A 194 7.00 -2.99 2.83
CA LEU A 194 6.79 -2.35 4.13
C LEU A 194 5.35 -2.53 4.60
N LYS A 195 5.17 -3.20 5.72
CA LYS A 195 3.98 -3.20 6.57
C LYS A 195 4.20 -2.21 7.72
N LEU A 196 3.53 -1.06 7.64
CA LEU A 196 3.60 -0.01 8.64
C LEU A 196 2.24 0.11 9.34
N GLY A 197 2.07 -0.62 10.45
CA GLY A 197 0.77 -0.75 11.10
C GLY A 197 -0.25 -1.45 10.19
N TYR A 198 -1.24 -0.69 9.72
CA TYR A 198 -2.29 -1.19 8.82
C TYR A 198 -2.10 -0.80 7.36
N HIS A 199 -0.99 -0.13 7.04
CA HIS A 199 -0.66 0.26 5.68
C HIS A 199 0.43 -0.64 5.12
N TYR A 200 0.31 -0.88 3.82
CA TYR A 200 1.23 -1.68 3.08
C TYR A 200 1.77 -0.88 1.91
N ASN A 201 3.09 -0.81 1.81
CA ASN A 201 3.80 -0.20 0.70
C ASN A 201 4.67 -1.27 0.06
N LEU A 202 4.57 -1.40 -1.26
CA LEU A 202 5.52 -2.15 -2.07
C LEU A 202 6.19 -1.17 -3.02
N VAL A 203 7.52 -1.12 -2.99
CA VAL A 203 8.33 -0.33 -3.91
C VAL A 203 9.28 -1.25 -4.62
N ASP A 204 9.18 -1.34 -5.94
CA ASP A 204 10.11 -2.11 -6.78
C ASP A 204 10.74 -1.18 -7.82
N CYS A 205 12.06 -1.20 -7.96
CA CYS A 205 12.74 -0.32 -8.90
C CYS A 205 14.08 -0.84 -9.38
N ARG A 206 14.48 -0.32 -10.53
CA ARG A 206 15.81 -0.48 -11.13
C ARG A 206 16.36 0.88 -11.53
N ALA A 207 17.60 1.16 -11.16
CA ALA A 207 18.31 2.42 -11.33
C ALA A 207 19.70 2.17 -11.96
N SER A 208 19.70 1.65 -13.18
CA SER A 208 20.88 1.39 -14.01
C SER A 208 21.31 2.64 -14.81
N GLU A 209 22.46 2.56 -15.49
CA GLU A 209 22.92 3.62 -16.39
C GLU A 209 22.05 3.75 -17.66
N ASN A 210 21.35 2.68 -18.07
CA ASN A 210 20.48 2.68 -19.23
C ASN A 210 19.06 3.10 -18.84
N PRO A 211 18.57 4.29 -19.25
CA PRO A 211 17.25 4.77 -18.84
C PRO A 211 16.11 3.83 -19.24
N VAL A 212 16.23 3.11 -20.36
CA VAL A 212 15.17 2.21 -20.87
C VAL A 212 14.90 1.04 -19.93
N GLU A 213 15.93 0.57 -19.22
CA GLU A 213 15.82 -0.51 -18.23
C GLU A 213 15.25 -0.03 -16.89
N ASN A 214 15.23 1.28 -16.68
CA ASN A 214 14.90 1.85 -15.39
C ASN A 214 13.38 2.00 -15.24
N TYR A 215 12.92 1.65 -14.05
CA TYR A 215 11.53 1.75 -13.67
C TYR A 215 11.39 1.98 -12.17
N VAL A 216 10.24 2.53 -11.78
CA VAL A 216 9.76 2.56 -10.40
C VAL A 216 8.31 2.09 -10.40
N TYR A 217 8.04 1.07 -9.61
CA TYR A 217 6.72 0.57 -9.30
C TYR A 217 6.45 0.88 -7.83
N PHE A 218 5.36 1.59 -7.57
CA PHE A 218 4.89 1.90 -6.23
C PHE A 218 3.48 1.34 -6.07
N ARG A 219 3.21 0.67 -4.96
CA ARG A 219 1.89 0.20 -4.60
C ARG A 219 1.61 0.51 -3.14
N PHE A 220 0.48 1.13 -2.89
CA PHE A 220 -0.03 1.40 -1.55
C PHE A 220 -1.40 0.74 -1.38
N ALA A 221 -1.63 0.09 -0.24
CA ALA A 221 -2.95 -0.39 0.16
C ALA A 221 -3.12 -0.43 1.68
N GLY A 222 -4.37 -0.37 2.15
CA GLY A 222 -4.74 -0.63 3.54
C GLY A 222 -5.06 0.61 4.38
N GLY A 223 -5.33 0.36 5.65
CA GLY A 223 -5.78 1.32 6.67
C GLY A 223 -7.01 0.84 7.44
N VAL A 224 -7.17 1.30 8.67
CA VAL A 224 -8.26 0.91 9.59
C VAL A 224 -9.36 1.95 9.76
N THR A 225 -9.26 3.08 9.05
CA THR A 225 -10.25 4.15 9.12
C THR A 225 -11.43 3.89 8.17
N GLU A 226 -12.49 4.68 8.34
CA GLU A 226 -13.66 4.60 7.45
C GLU A 226 -13.27 4.74 5.99
N LEU A 227 -13.96 4.00 5.12
CA LEU A 227 -13.64 3.89 3.68
C LEU A 227 -13.44 5.25 3.03
N GLU A 228 -14.26 6.24 3.37
CA GLU A 228 -14.16 7.60 2.85
C GLU A 228 -12.80 8.26 3.12
N ARG A 229 -12.24 8.10 4.33
CA ARG A 229 -10.90 8.63 4.68
C ARG A 229 -9.80 7.89 3.94
N ARG A 230 -9.93 6.57 3.79
CA ARG A 230 -8.99 5.76 3.02
C ARG A 230 -8.99 6.14 1.54
N CYS A 231 -10.15 6.39 0.96
CA CYS A 231 -10.29 6.92 -0.41
C CYS A 231 -9.66 8.32 -0.54
N ARG A 232 -9.82 9.21 0.44
CA ARG A 232 -9.14 10.52 0.45
C ARG A 232 -7.62 10.40 0.47
N ARG A 233 -7.06 9.47 1.26
CA ARG A 233 -5.62 9.20 1.22
C ARG A 233 -5.20 8.66 -0.13
N ALA A 234 -5.96 7.72 -0.70
CA ALA A 234 -5.66 7.17 -2.01
C ALA A 234 -5.63 8.27 -3.08
N ARG A 235 -6.59 9.21 -3.04
CA ARG A 235 -6.60 10.41 -3.89
C ARG A 235 -5.38 11.30 -3.67
N LEU A 236 -5.01 11.59 -2.41
CA LEU A 236 -3.80 12.37 -2.11
C LEU A 236 -2.54 11.72 -2.69
N LEU A 237 -2.36 10.42 -2.47
CA LEU A 237 -1.23 9.65 -2.98
C LEU A 237 -1.20 9.70 -4.51
N ALA A 238 -2.35 9.53 -5.16
CA ALA A 238 -2.46 9.61 -6.62
C ALA A 238 -2.02 10.98 -7.15
N MET A 239 -2.55 12.06 -6.58
CA MET A 239 -2.18 13.43 -6.97
C MET A 239 -0.67 13.69 -6.82
N ILE A 240 -0.06 13.22 -5.72
CA ILE A 240 1.38 13.35 -5.52
C ILE A 240 2.15 12.53 -6.56
N LEU A 241 1.79 11.26 -6.77
CA LEU A 241 2.50 10.41 -7.73
C LEU A 241 2.39 10.97 -9.17
N GLU A 242 1.21 11.42 -9.59
CA GLU A 242 0.99 12.05 -10.90
C GLU A 242 1.83 13.32 -11.07
N HIS A 243 1.97 14.15 -10.02
CA HIS A 243 2.85 15.31 -10.04
C HIS A 243 4.32 14.95 -10.30
N TYR A 244 4.74 13.73 -9.92
CA TYR A 244 6.09 13.20 -10.16
C TYR A 244 6.15 12.27 -11.39
N ASP A 245 5.25 12.46 -12.36
CA ASP A 245 5.19 11.79 -13.67
C ASP A 245 4.87 10.28 -13.63
N PHE A 246 4.33 9.78 -12.53
CA PHE A 246 3.83 8.41 -12.50
C PHE A 246 2.53 8.29 -13.29
N VAL A 247 2.39 7.18 -14.02
CA VAL A 247 1.07 6.71 -14.47
C VAL A 247 0.41 6.00 -13.28
N VAL A 248 -0.72 6.51 -12.83
CA VAL A 248 -1.39 6.04 -11.61
C VAL A 248 -2.70 5.32 -11.91
N GLU A 249 -2.89 4.18 -11.27
CA GLU A 249 -4.16 3.45 -11.21
C GLU A 249 -4.66 3.44 -9.76
N THR A 250 -5.94 3.75 -9.57
CA THR A 250 -6.58 3.69 -8.25
C THR A 250 -7.79 2.79 -8.25
N SER A 251 -8.02 2.09 -7.14
CA SER A 251 -9.21 1.26 -6.92
C SER A 251 -9.55 1.26 -5.43
N SER A 252 -10.57 2.03 -5.05
CA SER A 252 -10.93 2.26 -3.64
C SER A 252 -9.77 2.87 -2.84
N ASP A 253 -9.10 2.09 -1.98
CA ASP A 253 -7.94 2.50 -1.18
C ASP A 253 -6.60 1.99 -1.73
N LEU A 254 -6.63 1.26 -2.84
CA LEU A 254 -5.45 0.81 -3.57
C LEU A 254 -4.96 1.92 -4.50
N VAL A 255 -3.65 2.19 -4.45
CA VAL A 255 -2.96 3.09 -5.38
C VAL A 255 -1.77 2.34 -5.97
N ILE A 256 -1.63 2.36 -7.30
CA ILE A 256 -0.49 1.82 -8.02
C ILE A 256 0.08 2.92 -8.91
N GLY A 257 1.34 3.28 -8.72
CA GLY A 257 2.08 4.18 -9.58
C GLY A 257 3.14 3.43 -10.37
N ARG A 258 3.28 3.76 -11.67
CA ARG A 258 4.40 3.27 -12.51
C ARG A 258 5.12 4.43 -13.20
N LEU A 259 6.45 4.43 -13.08
CA LEU A 259 7.37 5.30 -13.81
C LEU A 259 8.35 4.42 -14.59
N ARG A 260 8.67 4.79 -15.84
CA ARG A 260 9.61 4.06 -16.71
C ARG A 260 10.47 5.03 -17.50
N ASN A 261 11.53 4.51 -18.12
CA ASN A 261 12.38 5.27 -19.04
C ASN A 261 13.02 6.52 -18.41
N ALA A 262 13.40 6.42 -17.14
CA ALA A 262 13.97 7.52 -16.36
C ALA A 262 15.47 7.32 -16.14
N GLY A 263 16.27 8.39 -16.24
CA GLY A 263 17.70 8.32 -15.90
C GLY A 263 17.92 7.94 -14.43
N ARG A 264 19.05 7.29 -14.12
CA ARG A 264 19.39 6.82 -12.75
C ARG A 264 19.21 7.90 -11.68
N GLU A 265 19.68 9.12 -11.94
CA GLU A 265 19.56 10.24 -11.01
C GLU A 265 18.09 10.60 -10.74
N ARG A 266 17.23 10.57 -11.77
CA ARG A 266 15.79 10.77 -11.62
C ARG A 266 15.19 9.66 -10.77
N VAL A 267 15.55 8.40 -10.99
CA VAL A 267 15.07 7.29 -10.16
C VAL A 267 15.45 7.52 -8.70
N ASN A 268 16.70 7.86 -8.39
CA ASN A 268 17.12 8.12 -7.00
C ASN A 268 16.36 9.31 -6.37
N LYS A 269 16.13 10.40 -7.12
CA LYS A 269 15.29 11.53 -6.66
C LYS A 269 13.84 11.10 -6.38
N ILE A 270 13.29 10.22 -7.22
CA ILE A 270 11.96 9.64 -7.02
C ILE A 270 11.93 8.75 -5.78
N MET A 271 12.95 7.91 -5.57
CA MET A 271 13.05 7.07 -4.37
C MET A 271 13.16 7.90 -3.09
N TYR A 272 13.90 9.00 -3.14
CA TYR A 272 13.93 10.00 -2.07
C TYR A 272 12.55 10.64 -1.84
N MET A 273 11.82 10.99 -2.89
CA MET A 273 10.45 11.49 -2.73
C MET A 273 9.54 10.43 -2.10
N LEU A 274 9.63 9.17 -2.54
CA LEU A 274 8.82 8.06 -2.04
C LEU A 274 9.07 7.77 -0.55
N GLY A 275 10.32 7.85 -0.07
CA GLY A 275 10.59 7.72 1.36
C GLY A 275 9.91 8.82 2.18
N ARG A 276 9.93 10.06 1.68
CA ARG A 276 9.16 11.17 2.29
C ARG A 276 7.66 10.90 2.25
N LEU A 277 7.13 10.41 1.13
CA LEU A 277 5.71 10.10 0.93
C LEU A 277 5.22 9.02 1.90
N ILE A 278 6.00 7.95 2.08
CA ILE A 278 5.70 6.84 2.99
C ILE A 278 5.62 7.36 4.44
N GLY A 279 6.60 8.16 4.88
CA GLY A 279 6.58 8.75 6.22
C GLY A 279 5.42 9.73 6.42
N TYR A 280 5.22 10.63 5.45
CA TYR A 280 4.20 11.67 5.49
C TYR A 280 2.77 11.12 5.59
N THR A 281 2.49 10.01 4.89
CA THR A 281 1.13 9.45 4.79
C THR A 281 0.78 8.44 5.89
N ARG A 282 1.76 8.03 6.71
CA ARG A 282 1.63 6.97 7.73
C ARG A 282 0.53 7.21 8.77
N GLN A 283 0.28 8.46 9.14
CA GLN A 283 -0.73 8.82 10.17
C GLN A 283 -1.79 9.81 9.65
N LEU A 284 -1.85 10.01 8.33
CA LEU A 284 -2.57 11.16 7.76
C LEU A 284 -4.09 10.98 7.74
N ASP A 285 -4.62 9.75 7.86
CA ASP A 285 -6.08 9.50 7.88
C ASP A 285 -6.83 10.29 8.95
N ILE A 286 -6.16 10.63 10.05
CA ILE A 286 -6.75 11.40 11.15
C ILE A 286 -7.06 12.84 10.70
N TYR A 287 -6.25 13.37 9.77
CA TYR A 287 -6.35 14.73 9.22
C TYR A 287 -7.25 14.83 7.99
N LEU A 288 -7.45 13.73 7.25
CA LEU A 288 -8.22 13.69 6.00
C LEU A 288 -9.73 13.58 6.24
N GLN A 289 -10.27 14.53 6.99
CA GLN A 289 -11.68 14.56 7.39
C GLN A 289 -12.61 15.08 6.28
N ASN A 290 -12.09 15.86 5.35
CA ASN A 290 -12.83 16.43 4.21
C ASN A 290 -11.87 16.66 3.03
N ASP A 291 -12.45 16.96 1.86
CA ASP A 291 -11.69 17.10 0.61
C ASP A 291 -10.78 18.33 0.59
N ARG A 292 -11.14 19.39 1.33
CA ARG A 292 -10.26 20.57 1.48
C ARG A 292 -8.93 20.19 2.15
N ARG A 293 -8.96 19.29 3.15
CA ARG A 293 -7.75 18.80 3.83
C ARG A 293 -6.84 17.99 2.91
N VAL A 294 -7.40 17.30 1.90
CA VAL A 294 -6.61 16.60 0.87
C VAL A 294 -5.73 17.61 0.13
N GLU A 295 -6.32 18.71 -0.31
CA GLU A 295 -5.62 19.70 -1.12
C GLU A 295 -4.61 20.52 -0.31
N GLU A 296 -4.91 20.78 0.96
CA GLU A 296 -3.96 21.34 1.93
C GLU A 296 -2.76 20.40 2.14
N CYS A 297 -3.00 19.10 2.34
CA CYS A 297 -1.95 18.10 2.50
C CYS A 297 -1.11 17.94 1.24
N TYR A 298 -1.73 18.01 0.06
CA TYR A 298 -1.05 17.96 -1.24
C TYR A 298 -0.07 19.12 -1.38
N ARG A 299 -0.54 20.37 -1.20
CA ARG A 299 0.32 21.56 -1.26
C ARG A 299 1.44 21.52 -0.22
N SER A 300 1.11 21.14 1.01
CA SER A 300 2.08 20.99 2.11
C SER A 300 3.19 20.00 1.76
N PHE A 301 2.85 18.86 1.13
CA PHE A 301 3.84 17.88 0.69
C PHE A 301 4.78 18.42 -0.40
N LEU A 302 4.23 19.19 -1.36
CA LEU A 302 5.01 19.81 -2.44
C LEU A 302 5.92 20.93 -1.94
N ASP A 303 5.45 21.72 -0.97
CA ASP A 303 6.25 22.74 -0.27
C ASP A 303 7.40 22.15 0.58
N GLY A 304 7.47 20.82 0.69
CA GLY A 304 8.49 20.14 1.49
C GLY A 304 8.23 20.18 2.99
N ARG A 305 7.02 20.54 3.41
CA ARG A 305 6.60 20.45 4.81
C ARG A 305 6.40 19.01 5.22
N THR A 306 6.48 18.78 6.51
CA THR A 306 6.42 17.46 7.13
C THR A 306 5.05 17.19 7.76
N ALA A 307 4.78 15.93 8.12
CA ALA A 307 3.53 15.59 8.78
C ALA A 307 3.40 16.29 10.15
N ALA A 308 4.52 16.53 10.84
CA ALA A 308 4.55 17.27 12.10
C ALA A 308 4.02 18.70 11.95
N ASP A 309 4.30 19.36 10.83
CA ASP A 309 3.88 20.74 10.56
C ASP A 309 2.36 20.87 10.38
N LEU A 310 1.69 19.78 9.97
CA LEU A 310 0.23 19.70 9.91
C LEU A 310 -0.39 19.55 11.31
N THR A 311 0.27 18.81 12.20
CA THR A 311 -0.24 18.54 13.55
C THR A 311 -0.17 19.78 14.45
N ALA A 312 0.84 20.65 14.26
CA ALA A 312 1.05 21.85 15.07
C ALA A 312 -0.02 22.94 14.81
N ASN A 313 -0.58 23.00 13.60
CA ASN A 313 -1.57 24.01 13.20
C ASN A 313 -3.04 23.57 13.42
N GLY A 314 -3.30 22.28 13.64
CA GLY A 314 -4.67 21.74 13.79
C GLY A 314 -5.31 21.89 15.18
N GLY A 315 -4.57 22.43 16.16
CA GLY A 315 -5.00 22.51 17.57
C GLY A 315 -5.88 23.70 17.95
N ASN A 316 -6.19 24.62 17.03
CA ASN A 316 -6.84 25.90 17.38
C ASN A 316 -8.31 26.06 16.92
N ASP A 317 -8.86 25.11 16.15
CA ASP A 317 -10.22 25.24 15.59
C ASP A 317 -11.28 24.49 16.41
N GLY A 318 -11.29 24.71 17.74
CA GLY A 318 -12.18 23.96 18.65
C GLY A 318 -12.63 24.69 19.91
N LYS A 319 -12.53 26.02 19.98
CA LYS A 319 -13.22 26.84 20.99
C LYS A 319 -13.73 28.12 20.36
N GLY A 320 -14.98 28.08 19.93
CA GLY A 320 -15.80 29.22 19.50
C GLY A 320 -17.25 28.78 19.53
#